data_AF-A0A7X5VSA6-F1
#
_entry.id   AF-A0A7X5VSA6-F1
#
_cell.length_a   1.000
_cell.length_b   1.000
_cell.length_c   1.000
_cell.angle_alpha   90.00
_cell.angle_beta   90.00
_cell.angle_gamma   90.00
#
_symmetry.space_group_name_H-M   'P 1'
#
loop_
_entity.id
_entity.type
_entity.pdbx_description
1 polymer ?
#
loop_
_entity_poly.entity_id
_entity_poly.type
_entity_poly.pdbx_seq_one_letter_code
_entity_poly.pdbx_strand_id
1 'polypeptide(L)'
;MTGITLEHRVERDDLALGAVWVRGTSISTPSPLSDALSALVEERQAELPPELEQRRKECRDILRNGVYKPTGRAKPASEFLLRCARAGTFPRINGPVDAN
;
A
#
# COMPACT_ATOMS: atom_id res chain seq x y z
N MET A 1 -30.51 -18.44 -7.32
CA MET A 1 -29.65 -17.25 -7.45
C MET A 1 -30.00 -16.29 -6.33
N THR A 2 -29.08 -16.00 -5.42
CA THR A 2 -29.28 -14.98 -4.37
C THR A 2 -29.06 -13.59 -4.99
N GLY A 3 -30.16 -12.83 -5.16
CA GLY A 3 -30.11 -11.43 -5.58
C GLY A 3 -29.43 -10.56 -4.52
N ILE A 4 -28.76 -9.49 -4.96
CA ILE A 4 -28.22 -8.46 -4.07
C ILE A 4 -29.19 -7.27 -4.17
N THR A 5 -29.68 -6.79 -3.04
CA THR A 5 -30.49 -5.57 -2.95
C THR A 5 -29.62 -4.45 -2.39
N LEU A 6 -29.55 -3.32 -3.09
CA LEU A 6 -28.86 -2.12 -2.65
C LEU A 6 -29.90 -1.07 -2.24
N GLU A 7 -29.77 -0.54 -1.03
CA GLU A 7 -30.65 0.51 -0.50
C GLU A 7 -29.80 1.76 -0.24
N HIS A 8 -30.19 2.88 -0.86
CA HIS A 8 -29.53 4.17 -0.64
C HIS A 8 -30.21 4.91 0.52
N ARG A 9 -29.46 5.13 1.61
CA ARG A 9 -29.95 5.85 2.80
C ARG A 9 -29.26 7.19 3.05
N VAL A 10 -28.54 7.71 2.06
CA VAL A 10 -27.88 9.02 2.20
C VAL A 10 -28.89 10.11 1.84
N GLU A 11 -29.20 10.97 2.79
CA GLU A 11 -30.13 12.11 2.64
C GLU A 11 -29.45 13.28 1.91
N ARG A 12 -28.99 13.02 0.68
CA ARG A 12 -28.32 14.01 -0.18
C ARG A 12 -28.68 13.79 -1.65
N ASP A 13 -29.28 14.80 -2.25
CA ASP A 13 -29.80 14.77 -3.62
C ASP A 13 -28.69 14.97 -4.68
N ASP A 14 -27.50 15.40 -4.22
CA ASP A 14 -26.32 15.66 -5.03
C ASP A 14 -25.35 14.47 -5.09
N LEU A 15 -25.73 13.33 -4.52
CA LEU A 15 -24.89 12.14 -4.40
C LEU A 15 -25.48 10.96 -5.18
N ALA A 16 -24.67 10.34 -6.04
CA ALA A 16 -25.01 9.11 -6.74
C ALA A 16 -24.17 7.94 -6.20
N LEU A 17 -24.78 6.77 -6.04
CA LEU A 17 -24.09 5.54 -5.62
C LEU A 17 -24.06 4.55 -6.78
N GLY A 18 -22.85 4.18 -7.21
CA GLY A 18 -22.61 3.09 -8.14
C GLY A 18 -22.07 1.87 -7.39
N ALA A 19 -22.55 0.68 -7.74
CA ALA A 19 -22.02 -0.57 -7.22
C ALA A 19 -21.68 -1.51 -8.38
N VAL A 20 -20.50 -2.13 -8.30
CA VAL A 20 -20.05 -3.18 -9.22
C VAL A 20 -19.83 -4.44 -8.40
N TRP A 21 -20.31 -5.57 -8.93
CA TRP A 21 -20.18 -6.87 -8.29
C TRP A 21 -19.68 -7.88 -9.32
N VAL A 22 -18.76 -8.76 -8.91
CA VAL A 22 -18.17 -9.80 -9.76
C VAL A 22 -18.36 -11.16 -9.08
N ARG A 23 -18.74 -12.20 -9.84
CA ARG A 23 -18.79 -13.61 -9.39
C ARG A 23 -17.75 -14.44 -10.12
N GLY A 24 -17.36 -15.55 -9.50
CA GLY A 24 -16.52 -16.55 -10.16
C GLY A 24 -15.07 -16.08 -10.39
N THR A 25 -14.64 -15.01 -9.74
CA THR A 25 -13.27 -14.52 -9.78
C THR A 25 -12.42 -15.18 -8.70
N SER A 26 -11.23 -15.63 -9.09
CA SER A 26 -10.15 -15.99 -8.16
C SER A 26 -9.20 -14.82 -8.02
N ILE A 27 -8.92 -14.40 -6.80
CA ILE A 27 -7.91 -13.40 -6.50
C ILE A 27 -6.63 -14.14 -6.15
N SER A 28 -5.59 -13.97 -6.95
CA SER A 28 -4.27 -14.54 -6.69
C SER A 28 -3.18 -13.56 -7.07
N THR A 29 -2.16 -13.44 -6.23
CA THR A 29 -0.92 -12.77 -6.59
C THR A 29 -0.05 -13.72 -7.40
N PRO A 30 0.51 -13.32 -8.55
CA PRO A 30 1.45 -14.15 -9.30
C PRO A 30 2.60 -14.61 -8.40
N SER A 31 2.93 -15.91 -8.41
CA SER A 31 3.98 -16.44 -7.53
C SER A 31 5.33 -15.73 -7.66
N PRO A 32 5.83 -15.35 -8.86
CA PRO A 32 7.12 -14.68 -8.96
C PRO A 32 7.15 -13.34 -8.21
N LEU A 33 6.04 -12.59 -8.23
CA LEU A 33 5.90 -11.34 -7.48
C LEU A 33 5.83 -11.61 -5.98
N SER A 34 5.03 -12.60 -5.57
CA SER A 34 4.89 -12.97 -4.16
C SER A 34 6.23 -13.40 -3.56
N ASP A 35 6.98 -14.21 -4.28
CA ASP A 35 8.27 -14.78 -3.86
C ASP A 35 9.33 -13.68 -3.78
N ALA A 36 9.46 -12.84 -4.83
CA ALA A 36 10.38 -11.71 -4.84
C ALA A 36 10.09 -10.72 -3.69
N LEU A 37 8.82 -10.41 -3.43
CA LEU A 37 8.44 -9.57 -2.29
C LEU A 37 8.76 -10.24 -0.96
N SER A 38 8.55 -11.55 -0.82
CA SER A 38 8.86 -12.27 0.42
C SER A 38 10.35 -12.23 0.71
N ALA A 39 11.19 -12.52 -0.29
CA ALA A 39 12.64 -12.42 -0.18
C ALA A 39 13.10 -11.02 0.20
N LEU A 40 12.54 -9.97 -0.43
CA LEU A 40 12.86 -8.58 -0.07
C LEU A 40 12.41 -8.23 1.35
N VAL A 41 11.24 -8.68 1.79
CA VAL A 41 10.76 -8.43 3.16
C VAL A 41 11.69 -9.08 4.18
N GLU A 42 12.08 -10.33 3.94
CA GLU A 42 13.00 -11.08 4.79
C GLU A 42 14.36 -10.38 4.88
N GLU A 43 14.96 -10.01 3.75
CA GLU A 43 16.21 -9.26 3.70
C GLU A 43 16.14 -7.95 4.53
N ARG A 44 15.00 -7.24 4.46
CA ARG A 44 14.81 -5.93 5.09
C ARG A 44 14.38 -6.00 6.56
N GLN A 45 14.26 -7.20 7.15
CA GLN A 45 14.17 -7.35 8.60
C GLN A 45 15.47 -6.94 9.30
N ALA A 46 16.61 -7.11 8.63
CA ALA A 46 17.91 -6.70 9.15
C ALA A 46 18.10 -5.17 9.15
N GLU A 47 19.19 -4.74 9.80
CA GLU A 47 19.65 -3.36 9.68
C GLU A 47 20.00 -3.03 8.22
N LEU A 48 19.79 -1.77 7.83
CA LEU A 48 20.15 -1.36 6.47
C LEU A 48 21.67 -1.27 6.38
N PRO A 49 22.28 -1.75 5.28
CA PRO A 49 23.64 -1.39 4.93
C PRO A 49 23.84 0.13 4.95
N PRO A 50 25.03 0.62 5.31
CA PRO A 50 25.31 2.05 5.39
C PRO A 50 24.93 2.82 4.12
N GLU A 51 25.14 2.25 2.93
CA GLU A 51 24.78 2.90 1.67
C GLU A 51 23.26 3.06 1.49
N LEU A 52 22.45 2.10 1.94
CA LEU A 52 21.00 2.17 1.84
C LEU A 52 20.41 3.10 2.92
N GLU A 53 21.03 3.12 4.10
CA GLU A 53 20.70 4.09 5.14
C GLU A 53 20.99 5.52 4.68
N GLN A 54 22.11 5.75 3.99
CA GLN A 54 22.47 7.02 3.40
C GLN A 54 21.46 7.44 2.31
N ARG A 55 21.13 6.53 1.39
CA ARG A 55 20.10 6.77 0.36
C ARG A 55 18.74 7.14 0.97
N ARG A 56 18.35 6.51 2.09
CA ARG A 56 17.10 6.84 2.80
C ARG A 56 17.09 8.29 3.30
N LYS A 57 18.23 8.80 3.78
CA LYS A 57 18.36 10.20 4.22
C LYS A 57 18.30 11.15 3.03
N GLU A 58 19.00 10.85 1.95
CA GLU A 58 18.97 11.65 0.70
C GLU A 58 17.56 11.75 0.12
N CYS A 59 16.77 10.66 0.15
CA CYS A 59 15.37 10.70 -0.23
C CYS A 59 14.55 11.69 0.60
N ARG A 60 14.81 11.82 1.91
CA ARG A 60 14.14 12.85 2.74
C ARG A 60 14.57 14.24 2.32
N ASP A 61 15.87 14.44 2.04
CA ASP A 61 16.41 15.75 1.70
C ASP A 61 15.85 16.26 0.36
N ILE A 62 15.66 15.38 -0.63
CA ILE A 62 14.96 15.74 -1.88
C ILE A 62 13.53 16.25 -1.60
N LEU A 63 12.84 15.68 -0.62
CA LEU A 63 11.48 16.11 -0.28
C LEU A 63 11.45 17.41 0.53
N ARG A 64 12.58 17.89 1.08
CA ARG A 64 12.64 19.15 1.86
C ARG A 64 12.60 20.41 1.00
N ASN A 65 12.38 20.29 -0.30
CA ASN A 65 12.19 21.45 -1.16
C ASN A 65 10.89 22.20 -0.79
N GLY A 66 11.02 23.47 -0.36
CA GLY A 66 9.89 24.35 -0.03
C GLY A 66 9.34 24.14 1.40
N VAL A 67 8.01 24.06 1.53
CA VAL A 67 7.32 23.97 2.83
C VAL A 67 7.12 22.54 3.33
N TYR A 68 7.46 21.54 2.51
CA TYR A 68 7.26 20.14 2.86
C TYR A 68 8.25 19.69 3.94
N LYS A 69 7.73 19.08 5.01
CA LYS A 69 8.53 18.53 6.11
C LYS A 69 8.33 17.02 6.14
N PRO A 70 9.34 16.20 5.80
CA PRO A 70 9.22 14.74 5.74
C PRO A 70 9.21 14.11 7.14
N THR A 71 8.18 14.41 7.93
CA THR A 71 8.01 13.96 9.33
C THR A 71 6.63 13.36 9.56
N GLY A 72 6.49 12.49 10.57
CA GLY A 72 5.21 11.83 10.87
C GLY A 72 4.61 11.14 9.64
N ARG A 73 3.40 11.56 9.24
CA ARG A 73 2.66 11.05 8.07
C ARG A 73 3.21 11.54 6.73
N ALA A 74 4.07 12.56 6.73
CA ALA A 74 4.72 13.08 5.53
C ALA A 74 6.09 12.41 5.26
N LYS A 75 6.44 11.33 5.95
CA LYS A 75 7.62 10.54 5.55
C LYS A 75 7.38 9.85 4.20
N PRO A 76 8.43 9.60 3.39
CA PRO A 76 8.32 8.75 2.22
C PRO A 76 7.64 7.41 2.54
N ALA A 77 6.77 6.94 1.66
CA ALA A 77 6.07 5.65 1.83
C ALA A 77 7.05 4.46 2.00
N SER A 78 8.23 4.54 1.39
CA SER A 78 9.29 3.54 1.55
C SER A 78 9.74 3.35 3.01
N GLU A 79 9.73 4.40 3.84
CA GLU A 79 10.05 4.28 5.27
C GLU A 79 8.96 3.57 6.07
N PHE A 80 7.70 3.78 5.68
CA PHE A 80 6.58 3.03 6.26
C PHE A 80 6.71 1.54 5.92
N LEU A 81 6.96 1.21 4.65
CA LEU A 81 7.12 -0.17 4.19
C LEU A 81 8.32 -0.86 4.85
N LEU A 82 9.46 -0.18 4.97
CA LEU A 82 10.64 -0.69 5.68
C LEU A 82 10.32 -0.98 7.16
N ARG A 83 9.58 -0.09 7.82
CA ARG A 83 9.13 -0.31 9.22
C ARG A 83 8.20 -1.51 9.33
N CYS A 84 7.26 -1.66 8.40
CA CYS A 84 6.34 -2.80 8.38
C CYS A 84 7.07 -4.13 8.12
N ALA A 85 8.09 -4.14 7.24
CA ALA A 85 8.95 -5.32 7.03
C ALA A 85 9.62 -5.76 8.34
N ARG A 86 10.26 -4.81 9.05
CA ARG A 86 10.92 -5.05 10.34
C ARG A 86 9.97 -5.46 11.46
N ALA A 87 8.73 -4.96 11.42
CA ALA A 87 7.70 -5.29 12.40
C ALA A 87 6.93 -6.58 12.06
N GLY A 88 7.27 -7.30 10.99
CA GLY A 88 6.54 -8.49 10.56
C GLY A 88 5.09 -8.21 10.13
N THR A 89 4.77 -6.96 9.80
CA THR A 89 3.41 -6.49 9.45
C THR A 89 3.37 -5.92 8.03
N PHE A 90 4.21 -6.45 7.14
CA PHE A 90 4.30 -5.98 5.76
C PHE A 90 2.96 -6.16 5.03
N PRO A 91 2.36 -5.08 4.50
CA PRO A 91 1.05 -5.18 3.87
C PRO A 91 1.15 -5.93 2.53
N ARG A 92 0.17 -6.78 2.24
CA ARG A 92 -0.04 -7.38 0.92
C ARG A 92 -1.22 -6.68 0.27
N ILE A 93 -1.02 -6.15 -0.94
CA ILE A 93 -2.11 -5.54 -1.71
C ILE A 93 -2.87 -6.65 -2.44
N ASN A 94 -4.19 -6.57 -2.36
CA ASN A 94 -5.09 -7.40 -3.13
C ASN A 94 -5.30 -6.76 -4.51
N GLY A 95 -5.08 -7.50 -5.60
CA GLY A 95 -5.10 -6.95 -6.97
C GLY A 95 -6.35 -6.12 -7.31
N PRO A 96 -7.57 -6.60 -7.04
CA PRO A 96 -8.80 -5.81 -7.15
C PRO A 96 -8.82 -4.45 -6.43
N VAL A 97 -8.05 -4.26 -5.36
CA VAL A 97 -7.95 -2.98 -4.65
C VAL A 97 -7.06 -1.99 -5.41
N ASP A 98 -6.17 -2.48 -6.27
CA ASP A 98 -5.20 -1.70 -7.06
C ASP A 98 -5.67 -1.41 -8.51
N ALA A 99 -6.83 -1.93 -8.93
CA ALA A 99 -7.32 -1.86 -10.31
C ALA A 99 -7.99 -0.52 -10.71
N ASN A 100 -7.69 0.59 -10.02
CA ASN A 100 -8.28 1.91 -10.27
C ASN A 100 -7.53 2.72 -11.32
#